data_AF-A0A3D3PLL1-F1
#
_entry.id   AF-A0A3D3PLL1-F1
#
_cell.length_a   1.000
_cell.length_b   1.000
_cell.length_c   1.000
_cell.angle_alpha   90.00
_cell.angle_beta   90.00
_cell.angle_gamma   90.00
#
_symmetry.space_group_name_H-M   'P 1'
#
loop_
_entity.id
_entity.type
_entity.pdbx_description
1 polymer ?
#
loop_
_entity_poly.entity_id
_entity_poly.type
_entity_poly.pdbx_seq_one_letter_code
_entity_poly.pdbx_strand_id
1 'polypeptide(L)'
;MAITLPPWHRLSNKIVGLLLGFLILALGAIGITLLLSWQLEGSGAAINEAGSLRMHGYRLEAFLSRSAGSPGQQATKSAIEQEILAIDKTFVLLQRGDPQRPLILPATQTIQTTFQQVSGNWRLKLRPLAKALQQQGGSADEQTWQRYQHQVDDFVAEVNRFVHLIEIDSEQRTFWLRSSQLALVAMALIGTTTLIYLMFMLIIEPITLLEKGMRRMAEKDFEVRLAVESDDEFGQLTRGFNQMADRLEALYGNLEERVREKTGALENQNRELALLYDSAAFLQRPQQVEATCAGFLQRIMEYFQADGGSVRILDGKRG
;
A
#
# COMPACT_ATOMS: atom_id res chain seq x y z
N MET A 1 -32.58 -0.33 -14.94
CA MET A 1 -31.98 0.98 -14.59
C MET A 1 -30.63 0.70 -13.96
N ALA A 2 -29.52 1.07 -14.59
CA ALA A 2 -28.20 0.85 -14.00
C ALA A 2 -28.06 1.77 -12.79
N ILE A 3 -28.05 1.20 -11.58
CA ILE A 3 -27.83 1.95 -10.34
C ILE A 3 -26.34 2.31 -10.34
N THR A 4 -26.02 3.53 -10.79
CA THR A 4 -24.66 4.05 -10.76
C THR A 4 -24.25 4.28 -9.31
N LEU A 5 -23.37 3.42 -8.78
CA LEU A 5 -22.84 3.61 -7.43
C LEU A 5 -22.13 4.96 -7.33
N PRO A 6 -22.38 5.74 -6.26
CA PRO A 6 -21.58 6.93 -5.98
C PRO A 6 -20.10 6.53 -5.88
N PRO A 7 -19.17 7.40 -6.31
CA PRO A 7 -17.75 7.05 -6.46
C PRO A 7 -17.11 6.54 -5.16
N TRP A 8 -17.57 7.00 -4.00
CA TRP A 8 -17.07 6.60 -2.68
C TRP A 8 -17.49 5.18 -2.27
N HIS A 9 -18.51 4.63 -2.91
CA HIS A 9 -19.02 3.27 -2.65
C HIS A 9 -18.37 2.23 -3.56
N ARG A 10 -17.75 2.63 -4.66
CA ARG A 10 -17.07 1.73 -5.61
C ARG A 10 -15.85 1.10 -4.97
N LEU A 11 -15.78 -0.22 -5.02
CA LEU A 11 -14.65 -1.03 -4.58
C LEU A 11 -13.36 -0.60 -5.29
N SER A 12 -13.43 -0.34 -6.59
CA SER A 12 -12.28 0.11 -7.39
C SER A 12 -11.67 1.39 -6.82
N ASN A 13 -12.48 2.37 -6.45
CA ASN A 13 -11.99 3.63 -5.87
C ASN A 13 -11.39 3.44 -4.48
N LYS A 14 -11.96 2.55 -3.66
CA LYS A 14 -11.39 2.18 -2.35
C LYS A 14 -9.99 1.57 -2.52
N ILE A 15 -9.85 0.61 -3.43
CA ILE A 15 -8.57 -0.07 -3.72
C ILE A 15 -7.54 0.93 -4.27
N VAL A 16 -7.91 1.70 -5.29
CA VAL A 16 -7.00 2.69 -5.90
C VAL A 16 -6.57 3.74 -4.88
N GLY A 17 -7.49 4.23 -4.04
CA GLY A 17 -7.17 5.16 -2.96
C GLY A 17 -6.17 4.57 -1.95
N LEU A 18 -6.35 3.31 -1.57
CA LEU A 18 -5.46 2.61 -0.64
C LEU A 18 -4.05 2.41 -1.24
N LEU A 19 -3.98 1.99 -2.50
CA LEU A 19 -2.73 1.80 -3.23
C LEU A 19 -1.99 3.14 -3.44
N LEU A 20 -2.69 4.20 -3.82
CA LEU A 20 -2.11 5.54 -3.97
C LEU A 20 -1.63 6.09 -2.64
N GLY A 21 -2.40 5.92 -1.56
CA GLY A 21 -2.01 6.32 -0.21
C GLY A 21 -0.73 5.62 0.23
N PHE A 22 -0.66 4.30 0.03
CA PHE A 22 0.54 3.52 0.32
C PHE A 22 1.74 3.96 -0.53
N LEU A 23 1.53 4.21 -1.83
CA LEU A 23 2.59 4.67 -2.74
C LEU A 23 3.14 6.04 -2.33
N ILE A 24 2.28 7.01 -2.04
CA ILE A 24 2.70 8.36 -1.60
C ILE A 24 3.51 8.26 -0.31
N LEU A 25 3.04 7.45 0.64
CA LEU A 25 3.71 7.26 1.91
C LEU A 25 5.10 6.60 1.72
N ALA A 26 5.19 5.59 0.86
CA ALA A 26 6.46 4.94 0.50
C ALA A 26 7.42 5.92 -0.20
N LEU A 27 6.96 6.67 -1.19
CA LEU A 27 7.79 7.66 -1.91
C LEU A 27 8.27 8.78 -0.98
N GLY A 28 7.41 9.25 -0.07
CA GLY A 28 7.79 10.23 0.94
C GLY A 28 8.89 9.70 1.86
N ALA A 29 8.76 8.47 2.35
CA ALA A 29 9.78 7.81 3.17
C ALA A 29 11.11 7.65 2.41
N ILE A 30 11.07 7.19 1.15
CA ILE A 30 12.25 7.07 0.28
C ILE A 30 12.90 8.46 0.08
N GLY A 31 12.12 9.49 -0.23
CA GLY A 31 12.62 10.86 -0.39
C GLY A 31 13.36 11.36 0.85
N ILE A 32 12.80 11.14 2.04
CA ILE A 32 13.45 11.49 3.32
C ILE A 32 14.77 10.74 3.49
N THR A 33 14.81 9.42 3.19
CA THR A 33 16.05 8.64 3.30
C THR A 33 17.13 9.11 2.33
N LEU A 34 16.76 9.49 1.10
CA LEU A 34 17.69 10.03 0.10
C LEU A 34 18.25 11.39 0.54
N LEU A 35 17.41 12.26 1.10
CA LEU A 35 17.85 13.54 1.65
C LEU A 35 18.85 13.34 2.80
N LEU A 36 18.58 12.39 3.71
CA LEU A 36 19.52 12.06 4.79
C LEU A 36 20.84 11.50 4.24
N SER A 37 20.77 10.65 3.21
CA SER A 37 21.94 10.07 2.55
C SER A 37 22.83 11.14 1.91
N TRP A 38 22.24 12.13 1.23
CA TRP A 38 23.01 13.18 0.56
C TRP A 38 23.75 14.09 1.56
N GLN A 39 23.15 14.35 2.72
CA GLN A 39 23.81 15.09 3.81
C GLN A 39 24.99 14.32 4.42
N LEU A 40 24.91 12.99 4.48
CA LEU A 40 25.97 12.14 5.01
C LEU A 40 27.19 12.09 4.09
N GLU A 41 26.98 11.98 2.77
CA GLU A 41 28.06 12.08 1.78
C GLU A 41 28.82 13.42 1.91
N GLY A 42 28.08 14.49 2.17
CA GLY A 42 28.61 15.84 2.44
C GLY A 42 29.56 15.94 3.64
N SER A 43 29.31 15.13 4.67
CA SER A 43 30.05 15.19 5.94
C SER A 43 31.48 14.65 5.80
N GLY A 44 31.68 13.62 4.97
CA GLY A 44 33.01 13.05 4.71
C GLY A 44 33.96 14.04 4.02
N ALA A 45 33.45 14.82 3.05
CA ALA A 45 34.24 15.86 2.40
C ALA A 45 34.60 16.99 3.38
N ALA A 46 33.65 17.39 4.24
CA ALA A 46 33.90 18.41 5.26
C ALA A 46 34.96 17.97 6.29
N ILE A 47 34.92 16.71 6.75
CA ILE A 47 35.93 16.13 7.65
C ILE A 47 37.32 16.16 6.99
N ASN A 48 37.42 15.77 5.72
CA ASN A 48 38.69 15.74 4.99
C ASN A 48 39.28 17.16 4.81
N GLU A 49 38.46 18.13 4.38
CA GLU A 49 38.90 19.51 4.19
C GLU A 49 39.21 20.21 5.51
N ALA A 50 38.39 20.03 6.55
CA ALA A 50 38.70 20.54 7.89
C ALA A 50 39.96 19.88 8.45
N GLY A 51 40.14 18.58 8.22
CA GLY A 51 41.31 17.83 8.65
C GLY A 51 42.61 18.31 7.99
N SER A 52 42.55 18.78 6.75
CA SER A 52 43.73 19.29 6.01
C SER A 52 44.31 20.57 6.62
N LEU A 53 43.49 21.38 7.32
CA LEU A 53 43.93 22.60 8.01
C LEU A 53 45.05 22.32 9.03
N ARG A 54 45.04 21.16 9.69
CA ARG A 54 46.09 20.76 10.63
C ARG A 54 47.43 20.58 9.92
N MET A 55 47.41 19.88 8.79
CA MET A 55 48.58 19.67 7.96
C MET A 55 49.09 21.01 7.43
N HIS A 56 48.20 21.88 6.95
CA HIS A 56 48.57 23.20 6.47
C HIS A 56 49.18 24.09 7.58
N GLY A 57 48.67 24.00 8.82
CA GLY A 57 49.22 24.70 9.98
C GLY A 57 50.67 24.31 10.26
N TYR A 58 50.96 23.02 10.40
CA TYR A 58 52.32 22.53 10.62
C TYR A 58 53.24 22.75 9.41
N ARG A 59 52.71 22.66 8.18
CA ARG A 59 53.49 22.90 6.98
C ARG A 59 53.90 24.37 6.84
N LEU A 60 53.01 25.29 7.22
CA LEU A 60 53.31 26.72 7.30
C LEU A 60 54.41 27.00 8.33
N GLU A 61 54.33 26.41 9.52
CA GLU A 61 55.38 26.50 10.55
C GLU A 61 56.72 26.00 10.01
N ALA A 62 56.76 24.84 9.36
CA ALA A 62 57.97 24.29 8.79
C ALA A 62 58.60 25.21 7.72
N PHE A 63 57.79 25.86 6.87
CA PHE A 63 58.30 26.81 5.89
C PHE A 63 58.81 28.11 6.53
N LEU A 64 58.15 28.60 7.56
CA LEU A 64 58.61 29.78 8.32
C LEU A 64 59.93 29.50 9.04
N SER A 65 60.07 28.32 9.64
CA SER A 65 61.31 27.88 10.30
C SER A 65 62.49 27.81 9.32
N ARG A 66 62.28 27.22 8.13
CA ARG A 66 63.30 27.19 7.06
C ARG A 66 63.67 28.59 6.56
N SER A 67 62.69 29.49 6.48
CA SER A 67 62.95 30.89 6.07
C SER A 67 63.79 31.65 7.08
N ALA A 68 63.82 31.23 8.35
CA ALA A 68 64.67 31.85 9.36
C ALA A 68 66.14 31.45 9.19
N GLY A 69 66.42 30.17 8.87
CA GLY A 69 67.80 29.67 8.67
C GLY A 69 68.46 30.10 7.36
N SER A 70 67.68 30.34 6.30
CA SER A 70 68.18 30.76 4.98
C SER A 70 67.38 31.96 4.43
N PRO A 71 67.59 33.17 4.97
CA PRO A 71 66.82 34.36 4.58
C PRO A 71 67.04 34.71 3.10
N GLY A 72 65.95 34.82 2.33
CA GLY A 72 65.99 35.38 0.97
C GLY A 72 65.75 34.42 -0.19
N GLN A 73 65.52 33.11 0.04
CA GLN A 73 65.06 32.24 -1.04
C GLN A 73 63.63 32.60 -1.49
N GLN A 74 63.52 33.15 -2.70
CA GLN A 74 62.24 33.51 -3.33
C GLN A 74 61.25 32.33 -3.33
N ALA A 75 61.75 31.10 -3.53
CA ALA A 75 60.96 29.88 -3.51
C ALA A 75 60.28 29.63 -2.15
N THR A 76 60.99 29.79 -1.04
CA THR A 76 60.45 29.61 0.33
C THR A 76 59.39 30.66 0.64
N LYS A 77 59.64 31.92 0.25
CA LYS A 77 58.64 33.00 0.39
C LYS A 77 57.37 32.70 -0.40
N SER A 78 57.49 32.21 -1.63
CA SER A 78 56.32 31.82 -2.44
C SER A 78 55.56 30.63 -1.85
N ALA A 79 56.26 29.66 -1.26
CA ALA A 79 55.64 28.50 -0.61
C ALA A 79 54.80 28.93 0.61
N ILE A 80 55.31 29.86 1.44
CA ILE A 80 54.58 30.43 2.57
C ILE A 80 53.29 31.12 2.11
N GLU A 81 53.37 31.97 1.08
CA GLU A 81 52.18 32.64 0.52
C GLU A 81 51.15 31.65 -0.04
N GLN A 82 51.62 30.62 -0.76
CA GLN A 82 50.76 29.57 -1.28
C GLN A 82 50.05 28.81 -0.15
N GLU A 83 50.74 28.60 0.98
CA GLU A 83 50.18 27.92 2.14
C GLU A 83 49.10 28.75 2.84
N ILE A 84 49.37 30.04 3.05
CA ILE A 84 48.39 30.99 3.59
C ILE A 84 47.15 31.05 2.69
N LEU A 85 47.35 31.11 1.36
CA LEU A 85 46.26 31.11 0.39
C LEU A 85 45.49 29.78 0.39
N ALA A 86 46.16 28.64 0.59
CA ALA A 86 45.50 27.34 0.68
C ALA A 86 44.58 27.29 1.91
N ILE A 87 45.06 27.70 3.08
CA ILE A 87 44.25 27.78 4.30
C ILE A 87 43.06 28.73 4.13
N ASP A 88 43.29 29.92 3.57
CA ASP A 88 42.22 30.89 3.29
C ASP A 88 41.15 30.28 2.35
N LYS A 89 41.55 29.56 1.31
CA LYS A 89 40.62 28.86 0.39
C LYS A 89 39.84 27.77 1.09
N THR A 90 40.48 26.98 1.96
CA THR A 90 39.81 25.90 2.70
C THR A 90 38.70 26.45 3.60
N PHE A 91 38.93 27.56 4.31
CA PHE A 91 37.87 28.19 5.11
C PHE A 91 36.71 28.71 4.24
N VAL A 92 37.01 29.30 3.08
CA VAL A 92 35.96 29.76 2.14
C VAL A 92 35.16 28.57 1.60
N LEU A 93 35.84 27.47 1.26
CA LEU A 93 35.22 26.23 0.79
C LEU A 93 34.30 25.63 1.86
N LEU A 94 34.77 25.52 3.11
CA LEU A 94 33.98 25.03 4.24
C LEU A 94 32.76 25.92 4.55
N GLN A 95 32.89 27.24 4.34
CA GLN A 95 31.79 28.18 4.58
C GLN A 95 30.73 28.16 3.48
N ARG A 96 31.14 28.08 2.21
CA ARG A 96 30.23 28.15 1.05
C ARG A 96 29.67 26.79 0.64
N GLY A 97 30.41 25.72 0.95
CA GLY A 97 30.15 24.39 0.44
C GLY A 97 30.57 24.23 -1.03
N ASP A 98 30.45 22.99 -1.51
CA ASP A 98 30.63 22.62 -2.92
C ASP A 98 29.49 21.68 -3.34
N PRO A 99 28.64 22.06 -4.30
CA PRO A 99 27.57 21.19 -4.80
C PRO A 99 28.05 20.13 -5.80
N GLN A 100 29.21 20.31 -6.45
CA GLN A 100 29.76 19.35 -7.41
C GLN A 100 30.49 18.20 -6.69
N ARG A 101 31.17 18.51 -5.58
CA ARG A 101 31.66 17.53 -4.62
C ARG A 101 30.93 17.80 -3.31
N PRO A 102 29.84 17.06 -2.98
CA PRO A 102 28.99 17.34 -1.84
C PRO A 102 29.85 17.64 -0.62
N LEU A 103 29.94 18.92 -0.28
CA LEU A 103 30.67 19.42 0.88
C LEU A 103 29.71 20.39 1.54
N ILE A 104 29.15 19.94 2.66
CA ILE A 104 28.17 20.69 3.42
C ILE A 104 28.63 20.60 4.86
N LEU A 105 28.96 21.75 5.45
CA LEU A 105 29.22 21.82 6.88
C LEU A 105 27.89 21.65 7.63
N PRO A 106 27.80 20.77 8.64
CA PRO A 106 26.58 20.62 9.41
C PRO A 106 26.08 21.95 10.01
N ALA A 107 24.77 22.18 9.93
CA ALA A 107 24.12 23.39 10.43
C ALA A 107 24.01 23.46 11.97
N THR A 108 24.54 22.46 12.68
CA THR A 108 24.50 22.36 14.13
C THR A 108 25.21 23.56 14.77
N GLN A 109 24.53 24.26 15.69
CA GLN A 109 25.01 25.53 16.26
C GLN A 109 26.42 25.42 16.86
N THR A 110 26.73 24.30 17.52
CA THR A 110 28.05 24.04 18.11
C THR A 110 29.15 23.96 17.04
N ILE A 111 28.89 23.29 15.92
CA ILE A 111 29.82 23.18 14.78
C ILE A 111 30.03 24.55 14.14
N GLN A 112 28.96 25.31 13.90
CA GLN A 112 29.04 26.66 13.34
C GLN A 112 29.82 27.62 14.24
N THR A 113 29.56 27.58 15.55
CA THR A 113 30.29 28.41 16.52
C THR A 113 31.77 28.06 16.55
N THR A 114 32.10 26.76 16.56
CA THR A 114 33.49 26.29 16.57
C THR A 114 34.20 26.65 15.25
N PHE A 115 33.51 26.54 14.12
CA PHE A 115 34.02 27.00 12.81
C PHE A 115 34.38 28.50 12.84
N GLN A 116 33.49 29.34 13.38
CA GLN A 116 33.75 30.78 13.50
C GLN A 116 34.93 31.08 14.44
N GLN A 117 35.09 30.32 15.52
CA GLN A 117 36.23 30.44 16.43
C GLN A 117 37.55 30.08 15.74
N VAL A 118 37.62 28.92 15.09
CA VAL A 118 38.81 28.44 14.36
C VAL A 118 39.18 29.41 13.23
N SER A 119 38.19 29.80 12.42
CA SER A 119 38.40 30.77 11.32
C SER A 119 38.82 32.15 11.85
N GLY A 120 38.23 32.58 12.97
CA GLY A 120 38.59 33.82 13.66
C GLY A 120 40.03 33.80 14.17
N ASN A 121 40.44 32.73 14.85
CA ASN A 121 41.80 32.56 15.37
C ASN A 121 42.84 32.53 14.24
N TRP A 122 42.56 31.83 13.13
CA TRP A 122 43.40 31.91 11.94
C TRP A 122 43.54 33.35 11.43
N ARG A 123 42.41 34.02 11.16
CA ARG A 123 42.39 35.33 10.50
C ARG A 123 42.96 36.45 11.36
N LEU A 124 42.70 36.42 12.67
CA LEU A 124 43.02 37.51 13.60
C LEU A 124 44.33 37.29 14.38
N LYS A 125 44.79 36.05 14.56
CA LYS A 125 46.00 35.74 15.33
C LYS A 125 47.08 35.09 14.47
N LEU A 126 46.82 33.90 13.93
CA LEU A 126 47.85 33.06 13.30
C LEU A 126 48.40 33.67 12.01
N ARG A 127 47.51 34.14 11.12
CA ARG A 127 47.87 34.71 9.82
C ARG A 127 48.68 36.02 9.95
N PRO A 128 48.30 37.00 10.79
CA PRO A 128 49.13 38.17 11.04
C PRO A 128 50.52 37.82 11.60
N LEU A 129 50.62 36.88 12.54
CA LEU A 129 51.90 36.42 13.10
C LEU A 129 52.77 35.75 12.04
N ALA A 130 52.20 34.88 11.20
CA ALA A 130 52.90 34.24 10.09
C ALA A 130 53.48 35.28 9.10
N LYS A 131 52.69 36.29 8.74
CA LYS A 131 53.14 37.39 7.86
C LYS A 131 54.21 38.25 8.51
N ALA A 132 54.10 38.53 9.81
CA ALA A 132 55.12 39.28 10.54
C ALA A 132 56.46 38.53 10.56
N LEU A 133 56.43 37.22 10.85
CA LEU A 133 57.63 36.35 10.81
C LEU A 133 58.25 36.28 9.41
N GLN A 134 57.42 36.15 8.37
CA GLN A 134 57.87 36.17 6.98
C GLN A 134 58.55 37.49 6.58
N GLN A 135 58.06 38.64 7.09
CA GLN A 135 58.62 39.97 6.83
C GLN A 135 59.92 40.22 7.60
N GLN A 136 59.99 39.78 8.86
CA GLN A 136 61.19 39.90 9.70
C GLN A 136 62.34 38.98 9.22
N GLY A 137 62.02 37.89 8.52
CA GLY A 137 63.01 36.91 8.10
C GLY A 137 63.68 36.22 9.30
N GLY A 138 64.93 35.78 9.14
CA GLY A 138 65.72 35.17 10.23
C GLY A 138 66.08 36.11 11.39
N SER A 139 65.57 37.34 11.40
CA SER A 139 65.78 38.34 12.46
C SER A 139 64.65 38.37 13.50
N ALA A 140 63.68 37.45 13.43
CA ALA A 140 62.61 37.35 14.40
C ALA A 140 63.15 36.96 15.79
N ASP A 141 62.64 37.60 16.84
CA ASP A 141 62.98 37.26 18.21
C ASP A 141 62.42 35.88 18.59
N GLU A 142 63.18 35.14 19.40
CA GLU A 142 62.83 33.81 19.91
C GLU A 142 61.45 33.82 20.59
N GLN A 143 61.10 34.90 21.29
CA GLN A 143 59.78 35.04 21.90
C GLN A 143 58.63 35.12 20.89
N THR A 144 58.88 35.67 19.69
CA THR A 144 57.87 35.76 18.64
C THR A 144 57.67 34.39 17.99
N TRP A 145 58.76 33.63 17.82
CA TRP A 145 58.73 32.26 17.34
C TRP A 145 57.96 31.34 18.31
N GLN A 146 58.30 31.34 19.59
CA GLN A 146 57.59 30.55 20.61
C GLN A 146 56.10 30.89 20.69
N ARG A 147 55.75 32.18 20.60
CA ARG A 147 54.34 32.62 20.52
C ARG A 147 53.65 32.06 19.28
N TYR A 148 54.31 32.04 18.13
CA TYR A 148 53.74 31.46 16.91
C TYR A 148 53.54 29.95 17.05
N GLN A 149 54.54 29.21 17.55
CA GLN A 149 54.44 27.76 17.77
C GLN A 149 53.28 27.40 18.69
N HIS A 150 53.15 28.07 19.84
CA HIS A 150 52.03 27.86 20.76
C HIS A 150 50.68 28.15 20.08
N GLN A 151 50.58 29.18 19.25
CA GLN A 151 49.35 29.49 18.53
C GLN A 151 49.05 28.45 17.43
N VAL A 152 50.07 27.83 16.83
CA VAL A 152 49.88 26.71 15.89
C VAL A 152 49.34 25.49 16.62
N ASP A 153 49.90 25.14 17.79
CA ASP A 153 49.43 24.02 18.61
C ASP A 153 47.98 24.23 19.07
N ASP A 154 47.65 25.42 19.58
CA ASP A 154 46.27 25.78 19.95
C ASP A 154 45.33 25.68 18.75
N PHE A 155 45.74 26.22 17.59
CA PHE A 155 44.95 26.15 16.36
C PHE A 155 44.69 24.71 15.93
N VAL A 156 45.72 23.85 15.94
CA VAL A 156 45.58 22.42 15.58
C VAL A 156 44.66 21.70 16.56
N ALA A 157 44.76 21.99 17.87
CA ALA A 157 43.87 21.43 18.88
C ALA A 157 42.41 21.87 18.68
N GLU A 158 42.16 23.13 18.33
CA GLU A 158 40.82 23.61 18.01
C GLU A 158 40.27 22.99 16.71
N VAL A 159 41.10 22.84 15.67
CA VAL A 159 40.73 22.13 14.44
C VAL A 159 40.42 20.65 14.74
N ASN A 160 41.19 19.98 15.60
CA ASN A 160 40.89 18.61 16.03
C ASN A 160 39.51 18.52 16.69
N ARG A 161 39.20 19.46 17.61
CA ARG A 161 37.88 19.52 18.26
C ARG A 161 36.77 19.79 17.25
N PHE A 162 37.01 20.69 16.29
CA PHE A 162 36.07 20.99 15.22
C PHE A 162 35.77 19.77 14.36
N VAL A 163 36.80 19.07 13.88
CA VAL A 163 36.66 17.82 13.10
C VAL A 163 35.89 16.77 13.91
N HIS A 164 36.22 16.59 15.18
CA HIS A 164 35.55 15.62 16.04
C HIS A 164 34.05 15.91 16.24
N LEU A 165 33.66 17.18 16.32
CA LEU A 165 32.25 17.55 16.37
C LEU A 165 31.50 17.20 15.08
N ILE A 166 32.15 17.35 13.92
CA ILE A 166 31.57 16.93 12.63
C ILE A 166 31.44 15.40 12.57
N GLU A 167 32.44 14.66 13.06
CA GLU A 167 32.43 13.19 13.13
C GLU A 167 31.24 12.69 13.97
N ILE A 168 31.05 13.21 15.20
CA ILE A 168 29.93 12.82 16.07
C ILE A 168 28.57 13.12 15.41
N ASP A 169 28.42 14.30 14.80
CA ASP A 169 27.18 14.68 14.10
C ASP A 169 26.89 13.72 12.93
N SER A 170 27.93 13.35 12.18
CA SER A 170 27.86 12.40 11.07
C SER A 170 27.51 10.98 11.54
N GLU A 171 28.07 10.51 12.66
CA GLU A 171 27.74 9.22 13.25
C GLU A 171 26.26 9.15 13.69
N GLN A 172 25.76 10.21 14.34
CA GLN A 172 24.37 10.28 14.77
C GLN A 172 23.41 10.28 13.57
N ARG A 173 23.74 11.01 12.50
CA ARG A 173 22.97 10.98 11.24
C ARG A 173 23.00 9.61 10.58
N THR A 174 24.13 8.90 10.64
CA THR A 174 24.27 7.54 10.09
C THR A 174 23.36 6.57 10.84
N PHE A 175 23.27 6.70 12.17
CA PHE A 175 22.34 5.93 12.99
C PHE A 175 20.88 6.19 12.61
N TRP A 176 20.48 7.46 12.45
CA TRP A 176 19.14 7.83 12.01
C TRP A 176 18.82 7.32 10.60
N LEU A 177 19.79 7.38 9.67
CA LEU A 177 19.63 6.81 8.32
C LEU A 177 19.32 5.32 8.41
N ARG A 178 20.15 4.55 9.11
CA ARG A 178 19.95 3.09 9.28
C ARG A 178 18.62 2.77 9.95
N SER A 179 18.24 3.54 10.97
CA SER A 179 16.96 3.38 11.68
C SER A 179 15.77 3.66 10.76
N SER A 180 15.86 4.69 9.92
CA SER A 180 14.83 5.02 8.93
C SER A 180 14.71 3.96 7.83
N GLN A 181 15.83 3.35 7.40
CA GLN A 181 15.83 2.23 6.46
C GLN A 181 15.16 1.00 7.05
N LEU A 182 15.45 0.66 8.31
CA LEU A 182 14.77 -0.44 9.01
C LEU A 182 13.27 -0.17 9.18
N ALA A 183 12.90 1.06 9.54
CA ALA A 183 11.50 1.47 9.66
C ALA A 183 10.77 1.37 8.31
N LEU A 184 11.42 1.75 7.21
CA LEU A 184 10.87 1.64 5.86
C LEU A 184 10.63 0.18 5.46
N VAL A 185 11.56 -0.73 5.76
CA VAL A 185 11.39 -2.17 5.51
C VAL A 185 10.23 -2.73 6.35
N ALA A 186 10.16 -2.40 7.64
CA ALA A 186 9.08 -2.85 8.51
C ALA A 186 7.70 -2.34 8.04
N MET A 187 7.64 -1.07 7.65
CA MET A 187 6.44 -0.44 7.10
C MET A 187 6.02 -1.08 5.77
N ALA A 188 6.96 -1.39 4.88
CA ALA A 188 6.68 -2.08 3.64
C ALA A 188 6.11 -3.49 3.90
N LEU A 189 6.67 -4.22 4.87
CA LEU A 189 6.18 -5.55 5.27
C LEU A 189 4.76 -5.47 5.84
N ILE A 190 4.54 -4.62 6.84
CA ILE A 190 3.23 -4.44 7.49
C ILE A 190 2.20 -3.95 6.47
N GLY A 191 2.56 -2.98 5.64
CA GLY A 191 1.69 -2.45 4.60
C GLY A 191 1.32 -3.49 3.56
N THR A 192 2.27 -4.30 3.11
CA THR A 192 2.02 -5.39 2.16
C THR A 192 1.11 -6.46 2.78
N THR A 193 1.39 -6.90 4.01
CA THR A 193 0.53 -7.86 4.71
C THR A 193 -0.89 -7.32 4.89
N THR A 194 -1.03 -6.05 5.25
CA THR A 194 -2.32 -5.38 5.39
C THR A 194 -3.06 -5.31 4.06
N LEU A 195 -2.38 -4.95 2.97
CA LEU A 195 -2.94 -4.91 1.62
C LEU A 195 -3.43 -6.29 1.16
N ILE A 196 -2.63 -7.34 1.38
CA ILE A 196 -3.01 -8.72 1.06
C ILE A 196 -4.26 -9.13 1.86
N TYR A 197 -4.28 -8.85 3.16
CA TYR A 197 -5.43 -9.16 4.01
C TYR A 197 -6.69 -8.42 3.55
N LEU A 198 -6.60 -7.13 3.24
CA LEU A 198 -7.71 -6.35 2.72
C LEU A 198 -8.18 -6.84 1.36
N MET A 199 -7.27 -7.22 0.45
CA MET A 199 -7.65 -7.82 -0.83
C MET A 199 -8.38 -9.15 -0.64
N PHE A 200 -7.96 -9.96 0.32
CA PHE A 200 -8.64 -11.22 0.62
C PHE A 200 -10.09 -10.98 1.07
N MET A 201 -10.28 -10.07 2.02
CA MET A 201 -11.61 -9.74 2.58
C MET A 201 -12.51 -9.01 1.56
N LEU A 202 -11.96 -8.08 0.79
CA LEU A 202 -12.73 -7.21 -0.11
C LEU A 202 -13.02 -7.82 -1.49
N ILE A 203 -12.24 -8.82 -1.92
CA ILE A 203 -12.35 -9.40 -3.27
C ILE A 203 -12.50 -10.91 -3.19
N ILE A 204 -11.54 -11.61 -2.57
CA ILE A 204 -11.45 -13.07 -2.67
C ILE A 204 -12.65 -13.74 -1.97
N GLU A 205 -12.99 -13.29 -0.76
CA GLU A 205 -14.10 -13.82 0.01
C GLU A 205 -15.48 -13.61 -0.68
N PRO A 206 -15.86 -12.39 -1.11
CA PRO A 206 -17.10 -12.18 -1.87
C PRO A 206 -17.19 -13.01 -3.17
N ILE A 207 -16.08 -13.14 -3.91
CA ILE A 207 -16.04 -13.99 -5.11
C ILE A 207 -16.29 -15.45 -4.74
N THR A 208 -15.64 -15.95 -3.69
CA THR A 208 -15.79 -17.34 -3.24
C THR A 208 -17.22 -17.63 -2.78
N LEU A 209 -17.89 -16.68 -2.14
CA LEU A 209 -19.29 -16.79 -1.74
C LEU A 209 -20.22 -16.86 -2.96
N LEU A 210 -20.02 -15.97 -3.94
CA LEU A 210 -20.79 -15.98 -5.19
C LEU A 210 -20.57 -17.28 -5.97
N GLU A 211 -19.33 -17.76 -6.07
CA GLU A 211 -19.01 -19.03 -6.73
C GLU A 211 -19.76 -20.21 -6.09
N LYS A 212 -19.73 -20.31 -4.76
CA LYS A 212 -20.47 -21.34 -4.01
C LYS A 212 -21.98 -21.25 -4.24
N GLY A 213 -22.53 -20.03 -4.22
CA GLY A 213 -23.95 -19.79 -4.51
C GLY A 213 -24.33 -20.22 -5.93
N MET A 214 -23.54 -19.85 -6.93
CA MET A 214 -23.75 -20.24 -8.33
C MET A 214 -23.69 -21.76 -8.51
N ARG A 215 -22.77 -22.44 -7.84
CA ARG A 215 -22.67 -23.90 -7.91
C ARG A 215 -23.91 -24.60 -7.34
N ARG A 216 -24.42 -24.16 -6.18
CA ARG A 216 -25.68 -24.69 -5.61
C ARG A 216 -26.86 -24.50 -6.55
N MET A 217 -26.98 -23.31 -7.14
CA MET A 217 -28.03 -23.02 -8.11
C MET A 217 -27.93 -23.91 -9.37
N ALA A 218 -26.72 -24.19 -9.84
CA ALA A 218 -26.48 -25.12 -10.95
C ALA A 218 -26.87 -26.57 -10.60
N GLU A 219 -26.79 -26.94 -9.33
CA GLU A 219 -27.25 -28.23 -8.78
C GLU A 219 -28.77 -28.26 -8.52
N LYS A 220 -29.53 -27.26 -9.03
CA LYS A 220 -30.99 -27.08 -8.89
C LYS A 220 -31.49 -26.73 -7.49
N ASP A 221 -30.59 -26.31 -6.60
CA ASP A 221 -30.97 -25.71 -5.32
C ASP A 221 -31.31 -24.22 -5.54
N PHE A 222 -32.57 -23.93 -5.83
CA PHE A 222 -33.06 -22.57 -6.09
C PHE A 222 -33.48 -21.82 -4.81
N GLU A 223 -33.49 -22.48 -3.65
CA GLU A 223 -33.76 -21.84 -2.36
C GLU A 223 -32.52 -21.09 -1.82
N VAL A 224 -31.34 -21.29 -2.43
CA VAL A 224 -30.11 -20.59 -2.04
C VAL A 224 -30.26 -19.07 -2.10
N ARG A 225 -29.92 -18.39 -1.01
CA ARG A 225 -29.80 -16.92 -0.94
C ARG A 225 -28.48 -16.55 -0.28
N LEU A 226 -27.84 -15.51 -0.81
CA LEU A 226 -26.59 -14.97 -0.30
C LEU A 226 -26.87 -13.67 0.49
N ALA A 227 -26.18 -13.48 1.61
CA ALA A 227 -26.28 -12.26 2.41
C ALA A 227 -25.66 -11.07 1.66
N VAL A 228 -26.37 -9.94 1.61
CA VAL A 228 -25.86 -8.70 1.00
C VAL A 228 -25.12 -7.91 2.06
N GLU A 229 -23.79 -8.09 2.11
CA GLU A 229 -22.94 -7.52 3.18
C GLU A 229 -22.26 -6.21 2.79
N SER A 230 -22.27 -5.84 1.50
CA SER A 230 -21.66 -4.61 1.00
C SER A 230 -22.61 -3.79 0.13
N ASP A 231 -22.35 -2.49 0.04
CA ASP A 231 -23.01 -1.56 -0.88
C ASP A 231 -22.13 -1.16 -2.06
N ASP A 232 -21.23 -2.06 -2.46
CA ASP A 232 -20.36 -1.92 -3.62
C ASP A 232 -20.81 -2.81 -4.78
N GLU A 233 -19.92 -3.01 -5.76
CA GLU A 233 -20.16 -3.86 -6.93
C GLU A 233 -20.51 -5.30 -6.54
N PHE A 234 -19.91 -5.87 -5.48
CA PHE A 234 -20.26 -7.20 -5.00
C PHE A 234 -21.65 -7.23 -4.37
N GLY A 235 -22.02 -6.19 -3.62
CA GLY A 235 -23.38 -6.03 -3.11
C GLY A 235 -24.44 -6.02 -4.22
N GLN A 236 -24.15 -5.34 -5.33
CA GLN A 236 -25.03 -5.38 -6.50
C GLN A 236 -25.10 -6.77 -7.14
N LEU A 237 -23.97 -7.46 -7.28
CA LEU A 237 -23.93 -8.82 -7.81
C LEU A 237 -24.73 -9.80 -6.94
N THR A 238 -24.59 -9.72 -5.62
CA THR A 238 -25.34 -10.53 -4.66
C THR A 238 -26.85 -10.27 -4.75
N ARG A 239 -27.27 -9.00 -4.85
CA ARG A 239 -28.68 -8.65 -5.07
C ARG A 239 -29.20 -9.22 -6.40
N GLY A 240 -28.42 -9.13 -7.47
CA GLY A 240 -28.78 -9.71 -8.78
C GLY A 240 -28.88 -11.24 -8.74
N PHE A 241 -27.96 -11.90 -8.03
CA PHE A 241 -27.99 -13.34 -7.80
C PHE A 241 -29.27 -13.78 -7.08
N ASN A 242 -29.64 -13.12 -5.98
CA ASN A 242 -30.84 -13.45 -5.23
C ASN A 242 -32.12 -13.25 -6.07
N GLN A 243 -32.19 -12.17 -6.87
CA GLN A 243 -33.32 -11.96 -7.79
C GLN A 243 -33.44 -13.05 -8.85
N MET A 244 -32.33 -13.59 -9.33
CA MET A 244 -32.33 -14.71 -10.26
C MET A 244 -32.81 -15.99 -9.57
N ALA A 245 -32.36 -16.23 -8.33
CA ALA A 245 -32.82 -17.34 -7.52
C ALA A 245 -34.34 -17.28 -7.28
N ASP A 246 -34.89 -16.11 -6.91
CA ASP A 246 -36.34 -15.89 -6.72
C ASP A 246 -37.14 -16.24 -7.98
N ARG A 247 -36.64 -15.84 -9.16
CA ARG A 247 -37.31 -16.13 -10.44
C ARG A 247 -37.27 -17.62 -10.78
N LEU A 248 -36.14 -18.28 -10.55
CA LEU A 248 -35.99 -19.70 -10.83
C LEU A 248 -36.87 -20.55 -9.90
N GLU A 249 -36.88 -20.23 -8.60
CA GLU A 249 -37.76 -20.88 -7.63
C GLU A 249 -39.23 -20.74 -8.02
N ALA A 250 -39.68 -19.52 -8.36
CA ALA A 250 -41.05 -19.30 -8.82
C ALA A 250 -41.39 -20.05 -10.12
N LEU A 251 -40.47 -20.12 -11.08
CA LEU A 251 -40.67 -20.85 -12.34
C LEU A 251 -40.81 -22.36 -12.10
N TYR A 252 -39.99 -22.94 -11.23
CA TYR A 252 -40.06 -24.36 -10.89
C TYR A 252 -41.30 -24.68 -10.05
N GLY A 253 -41.65 -23.85 -9.06
CA GLY A 253 -42.87 -24.03 -8.26
C GLY A 253 -44.15 -23.99 -9.12
N ASN A 254 -44.25 -23.02 -10.03
CA ASN A 254 -45.38 -22.94 -10.97
C ASN A 254 -45.42 -24.14 -11.94
N LEU A 255 -44.25 -24.67 -12.34
CA LEU A 255 -44.20 -25.84 -13.21
C LEU A 255 -44.69 -27.10 -12.49
N GLU A 256 -44.33 -27.28 -11.21
CA GLU A 256 -44.82 -28.39 -10.39
C GLU A 256 -46.33 -28.33 -10.18
N GLU A 257 -46.87 -27.13 -9.93
CA GLU A 257 -48.32 -26.92 -9.84
C GLU A 257 -49.00 -27.27 -11.17
N ARG A 258 -48.45 -26.79 -12.30
CA ARG A 258 -48.99 -27.09 -13.63
C ARG A 258 -48.97 -28.58 -13.98
N VAL A 259 -47.91 -29.28 -13.58
CA VAL A 259 -47.80 -30.73 -13.73
C VAL A 259 -48.87 -31.43 -12.89
N ARG A 260 -49.05 -31.01 -11.63
CA ARG A 260 -50.07 -31.58 -10.73
C ARG A 260 -51.49 -31.38 -11.26
N GLU A 261 -51.81 -30.18 -11.74
CA GLU A 261 -53.09 -29.88 -12.38
C GLU A 261 -53.36 -30.80 -13.58
N LYS A 262 -52.37 -30.96 -14.46
CA LYS A 262 -52.49 -31.82 -15.66
C LYS A 262 -52.62 -33.29 -15.32
N THR A 263 -51.87 -33.78 -14.34
CA THR A 263 -51.97 -35.16 -13.86
C THR A 263 -53.34 -35.43 -13.25
N GLY A 264 -53.85 -34.54 -12.38
CA GLY A 264 -55.18 -34.67 -11.81
C GLY A 264 -56.30 -34.62 -12.86
N ALA A 265 -56.17 -33.76 -13.87
CA ALA A 265 -57.11 -33.70 -14.99
C ALA A 265 -57.10 -35.01 -15.81
N LEU A 266 -55.92 -35.57 -16.09
CA LEU A 266 -55.77 -36.85 -16.79
C LEU A 266 -56.36 -38.01 -15.98
N GLU A 267 -56.16 -38.05 -14.67
CA GLU A 267 -56.77 -39.05 -13.79
C GLU A 267 -58.29 -38.97 -13.81
N ASN A 268 -58.87 -37.76 -13.79
CA ASN A 268 -60.31 -37.57 -13.91
C ASN A 268 -60.85 -38.05 -15.27
N GLN A 269 -60.17 -37.73 -16.37
CA GLN A 269 -60.53 -38.21 -17.70
C GLN A 269 -60.45 -39.74 -17.80
N ASN A 270 -59.41 -40.35 -17.22
CA ASN A 270 -59.29 -41.81 -17.18
C ASN A 270 -60.42 -42.45 -16.37
N ARG A 271 -60.80 -41.86 -15.23
CA ARG A 271 -61.94 -42.32 -14.42
C ARG A 271 -63.27 -42.24 -15.19
N GLU A 272 -63.51 -41.15 -15.90
CA GLU A 272 -64.70 -40.97 -16.73
C GLU A 272 -64.76 -41.99 -17.88
N LEU A 273 -63.65 -42.18 -18.61
CA LEU A 273 -63.57 -43.19 -19.66
C LEU A 273 -63.80 -44.60 -19.12
N ALA A 274 -63.21 -44.93 -17.96
CA ALA A 274 -63.42 -46.22 -17.31
C ALA A 274 -64.91 -46.45 -17.00
N LEU A 275 -65.61 -45.45 -16.44
CA LEU A 275 -67.05 -45.52 -16.21
C LEU A 275 -67.84 -45.76 -17.50
N LEU A 276 -67.53 -45.02 -18.57
CA LEU A 276 -68.21 -45.15 -19.86
C LEU A 276 -68.04 -46.56 -20.45
N TYR A 277 -66.81 -47.07 -20.49
CA TYR A 277 -66.53 -48.42 -20.97
C TYR A 277 -67.22 -49.49 -20.13
N ASP A 278 -67.14 -49.34 -18.82
CA ASP A 278 -67.69 -50.28 -17.86
C ASP A 278 -69.22 -50.32 -17.92
N SER A 279 -69.85 -49.15 -18.06
CA SER A 279 -71.29 -49.02 -18.29
C SER A 279 -71.71 -49.59 -19.64
N ALA A 280 -70.97 -49.29 -20.72
CA ALA A 280 -71.27 -49.82 -22.05
C ALA A 280 -71.14 -51.36 -22.10
N ALA A 281 -70.08 -51.90 -21.51
CA ALA A 281 -69.86 -53.34 -21.41
C ALA A 281 -70.93 -54.03 -20.56
N PHE A 282 -71.43 -53.36 -19.52
CA PHE A 282 -72.56 -53.87 -18.72
C PHE A 282 -73.86 -53.91 -19.53
N LEU A 283 -74.19 -52.82 -20.24
CA LEU A 283 -75.40 -52.69 -21.06
C LEU A 283 -75.44 -53.66 -22.25
N GLN A 284 -74.29 -54.11 -22.77
CA GLN A 284 -74.21 -55.05 -23.89
C GLN A 284 -74.47 -56.52 -23.50
N ARG A 285 -74.54 -56.84 -22.21
CA ARG A 285 -74.81 -58.22 -21.75
C ARG A 285 -76.31 -58.54 -21.87
N PRO A 286 -76.71 -59.71 -22.39
CA PRO A 286 -78.11 -60.10 -22.44
C PRO A 286 -78.65 -60.37 -21.03
N GLN A 287 -79.49 -59.47 -20.53
CA GLN A 287 -80.08 -59.51 -19.18
C GLN A 287 -81.53 -58.99 -19.21
N GLN A 288 -82.28 -59.24 -18.15
CA GLN A 288 -83.61 -58.66 -17.96
C GLN A 288 -83.51 -57.14 -17.77
N VAL A 289 -84.52 -56.43 -18.28
CA VAL A 289 -84.55 -54.97 -18.35
C VAL A 289 -84.37 -54.32 -16.98
N GLU A 290 -85.01 -54.88 -15.95
CA GLU A 290 -84.93 -54.41 -14.57
C GLU A 290 -83.50 -54.53 -14.01
N ALA A 291 -82.81 -55.63 -14.31
CA ALA A 291 -81.42 -55.86 -13.90
C ALA A 291 -80.45 -54.90 -14.62
N THR A 292 -80.70 -54.62 -15.90
CA THR A 292 -79.94 -53.63 -16.67
C THR A 292 -80.10 -52.21 -16.10
N CYS A 293 -81.33 -51.80 -15.78
CA CYS A 293 -81.58 -50.50 -15.17
C CYS A 293 -80.96 -50.37 -13.78
N ALA A 294 -81.12 -51.39 -12.93
CA ALA A 294 -80.59 -51.38 -11.57
C ALA A 294 -79.05 -51.33 -11.57
N GLY A 295 -78.39 -52.15 -12.39
CA GLY A 295 -76.92 -52.20 -12.46
C GLY A 295 -76.29 -50.98 -13.13
N PHE A 296 -76.95 -50.39 -14.13
CA PHE A 296 -76.51 -49.11 -14.70
C PHE A 296 -76.66 -47.98 -13.67
N LEU A 297 -77.82 -47.89 -13.01
CA LEU A 297 -78.06 -46.88 -11.98
C LEU A 297 -77.05 -47.00 -10.83
N GLN A 298 -76.73 -48.22 -10.39
CA GLN A 298 -75.73 -48.46 -9.35
C GLN A 298 -74.35 -47.92 -9.73
N ARG A 299 -73.88 -48.18 -10.96
CA ARG A 299 -72.57 -47.69 -11.44
C ARG A 299 -72.50 -46.16 -11.50
N ILE A 300 -73.55 -45.54 -11.99
CA ILE A 300 -73.65 -44.07 -12.04
C ILE A 300 -73.70 -43.50 -10.63
N MET A 301 -74.53 -44.06 -9.74
CA MET A 301 -74.62 -43.61 -8.35
C MET A 301 -73.31 -43.79 -7.60
N GLU A 302 -72.57 -44.88 -7.83
CA GLU A 302 -71.27 -45.14 -7.20
C GLU A 302 -70.21 -44.14 -7.68
N TYR A 303 -70.14 -43.85 -8.98
CA TYR A 303 -69.18 -42.90 -9.53
C TYR A 303 -69.43 -41.47 -9.05
N PHE A 304 -70.68 -41.02 -9.06
CA PHE A 304 -71.05 -39.67 -8.62
C PHE A 304 -71.24 -39.56 -7.10
N GLN A 305 -71.09 -40.67 -6.36
CA GLN A 305 -71.41 -40.77 -4.93
C GLN A 305 -72.81 -40.23 -4.60
N ALA A 306 -73.80 -40.57 -5.43
CA ALA A 306 -75.15 -40.06 -5.29
C ALA A 306 -75.94 -40.89 -4.25
N ASP A 307 -76.66 -40.19 -3.36
CA ASP A 307 -77.52 -40.81 -2.34
C ASP A 307 -78.76 -41.52 -2.94
N GLY A 308 -79.09 -41.21 -4.19
CA GLY A 308 -80.19 -41.85 -4.91
C GLY A 308 -80.29 -41.42 -6.37
N GLY A 309 -81.04 -42.18 -7.15
CA GLY A 309 -81.33 -41.87 -8.53
C GLY A 309 -82.47 -42.71 -9.08
N SER A 310 -82.92 -42.40 -10.29
CA SER A 310 -83.97 -43.14 -10.98
C SER A 310 -83.64 -43.30 -12.45
N VAL A 311 -83.81 -44.51 -12.99
CA VAL A 311 -83.75 -44.78 -14.43
C VAL A 311 -85.17 -45.11 -14.91
N ARG A 312 -85.56 -44.53 -16.04
CA ARG A 312 -86.87 -44.77 -16.67
C ARG A 312 -86.64 -45.23 -18.10
N ILE A 313 -87.40 -46.22 -18.53
CA ILE A 313 -87.42 -46.67 -19.92
C ILE A 313 -88.68 -46.11 -20.54
N LEU A 314 -88.51 -45.42 -21.67
CA LEU A 314 -89.61 -44.94 -22.50
C LEU A 314 -89.87 -46.00 -23.56
N ASP A 315 -91.08 -46.55 -23.54
CA ASP A 315 -91.55 -47.45 -24.59
C ASP A 315 -92.15 -46.59 -25.71
N GLY A 316 -91.48 -46.54 -26.86
CA GLY A 316 -91.92 -45.75 -28.02
C GLY A 316 -93.29 -46.16 -28.58
N LYS A 317 -93.91 -47.23 -28.07
CA LYS A 317 -95.30 -47.59 -28.41
C LYS A 317 -96.35 -47.05 -27.42
N ARG A 318 -95.94 -46.48 -26.28
CA ARG A 318 -96.81 -45.82 -25.29
C ARG A 318 -96.04 -44.76 -24.46
N GLY A 319 -95.62 -43.66 -25.09
CA GLY A 319 -95.16 -42.44 -24.40
C GLY A 319 -93.78 -42.53 -23.77
#